data_AF-A0A1F7I7U8-F1
#
_entry.id   AF-A0A1F7I7U8-F1
#
_cell.length_a   1.000
_cell.length_b   1.000
_cell.length_c   1.000
_cell.angle_alpha   90.00
_cell.angle_beta   90.00
_cell.angle_gamma   90.00
#
_symmetry.space_group_name_H-M   'P 1'
#
loop_
_entity.id
_entity.type
_entity.pdbx_description
1 polymer ?
#
loop_
_entity_poly.entity_id
_entity_poly.type
_entity_poly.pdbx_seq_one_letter_code
_entity_poly.pdbx_strand_id
1 'polypeptide(L)'
;MDRKLLLLVLVFFLVMGSFTSYVFFRTSQRQISAQNKGDPCQEKSFLLVFPNQVKVGEKATINAVVRTCDETTLPEAQVCLTSTLGTIEPACAPTNESGISDHALTSDVEGIAQISARINNTIDITTPVSVQFSQ
;
A
#
# COMPACT_ATOMS: atom_id res chain seq x y z
N MET A 1 35.98 21.80 50.53
CA MET A 1 36.46 21.02 49.37
C MET A 1 37.76 21.62 48.89
N ASP A 2 38.77 20.80 48.63
CA ASP A 2 40.06 21.25 48.07
C ASP A 2 39.81 21.94 46.71
N ARG A 3 40.42 23.10 46.48
CA ARG A 3 40.26 23.87 45.24
C ARG A 3 40.67 23.06 44.01
N LYS A 4 41.64 22.14 44.17
CA LYS A 4 42.08 21.23 43.10
C LYS A 4 41.02 20.20 42.75
N LEU A 5 40.34 19.67 43.77
CA LEU A 5 39.26 18.70 43.60
C LEU A 5 38.03 19.38 42.96
N LEU A 6 37.71 20.62 43.36
CA LEU A 6 36.61 21.39 42.80
C LEU A 6 36.84 21.72 41.31
N LEU A 7 38.08 22.08 40.94
CA LEU A 7 38.44 22.33 39.54
C LEU A 7 38.34 21.05 38.68
N LEU A 8 38.81 19.91 39.20
CA LEU A 8 38.75 18.63 38.47
C LEU A 8 37.31 18.17 38.26
N VAL A 9 36.45 18.33 39.26
CA VAL A 9 35.02 18.01 39.16
C VAL A 9 34.33 18.90 38.11
N LEU A 10 34.65 20.20 38.05
CA LEU A 10 34.08 21.10 37.05
C LEU A 10 34.48 20.70 35.62
N VAL A 11 35.76 20.37 35.40
CA VAL A 11 36.25 19.91 34.09
C VAL A 11 35.57 18.59 33.68
N PHE A 12 35.38 17.67 34.62
CA PHE A 12 34.69 16.41 34.36
C PHE A 12 33.26 16.61 33.87
N PHE A 13 32.48 17.47 34.53
CA PHE A 13 31.11 17.76 34.09
C PHE A 13 31.06 18.49 32.75
N LEU A 14 32.04 19.35 32.45
CA LEU A 14 32.11 20.06 31.17
C LEU A 14 32.35 19.08 30.01
N VAL A 15 33.31 18.17 30.16
CA VAL A 15 33.60 17.15 29.16
C VAL A 15 32.41 16.21 28.99
N MET A 16 31.83 15.73 30.10
CA MET A 16 30.70 14.81 30.04
C MET A 16 29.45 15.46 29.43
N GLY A 17 29.15 16.73 29.76
CA GLY A 17 28.04 17.48 29.16
C GLY A 17 28.21 17.74 27.67
N SER A 18 29.45 18.01 27.22
CA SER A 18 29.74 18.16 25.78
C SER A 18 29.55 16.85 25.02
N PHE A 19 29.95 15.73 25.63
CA PHE A 19 29.84 14.41 25.04
C PHE A 19 28.37 13.93 24.95
N THR A 20 27.58 14.12 26.01
CA THR A 20 26.15 13.75 26.00
C THR A 20 25.36 14.58 24.99
N SER A 21 25.62 15.89 24.90
CA SER A 21 25.03 16.74 23.86
C SER A 21 25.36 16.24 22.46
N TYR A 22 26.63 15.91 22.19
CA TYR A 22 27.07 15.38 20.90
C TYR A 22 26.37 14.08 20.50
N VAL A 23 26.16 13.15 21.44
CA VAL A 23 25.47 11.87 21.17
C VAL A 23 23.98 12.10 20.86
N PHE A 24 23.29 12.96 21.60
CA PHE A 24 21.87 13.24 21.38
C PHE A 24 21.58 13.91 20.03
N PHE A 25 22.47 14.81 19.57
CA PHE A 25 22.32 15.43 18.25
C PHE A 25 22.44 14.43 17.10
N ARG A 26 23.20 13.32 17.24
CA ARG A 26 23.30 12.29 16.18
C ARG A 26 22.08 11.39 16.10
N THR A 27 21.41 11.10 17.22
CA THR A 27 20.24 10.21 17.23
C THR A 27 18.95 10.88 16.75
N SER A 28 18.88 12.22 16.77
CA SER A 28 17.70 12.99 16.37
C SER A 28 17.46 13.08 14.86
N GLN A 29 18.36 12.54 14.03
CA GLN A 29 18.25 12.57 12.56
C GLN A 29 17.82 11.25 11.92
N ARG A 30 17.15 10.36 12.66
CA ARG A 30 16.34 9.31 12.02
C ARG A 30 15.07 9.95 11.43
N GLN A 31 15.24 10.72 10.36
CA GLN A 31 14.15 11.20 9.54
C GLN A 31 13.52 9.99 8.85
N ILE A 32 12.35 9.58 9.33
CA ILE A 32 11.44 8.73 8.56
C ILE A 32 10.88 9.65 7.49
N SER A 33 11.51 9.65 6.30
CA SER A 33 10.94 10.35 5.16
C SER A 33 9.59 9.71 4.84
N ALA A 34 8.51 10.48 4.99
CA ALA A 34 7.24 10.13 4.36
C ALA A 34 7.51 10.09 2.85
N GLN A 35 7.51 8.91 2.25
CA GLN A 35 7.43 8.81 0.80
C GLN A 35 6.14 9.52 0.41
N ASN A 36 6.25 10.63 -0.34
CA ASN A 36 5.10 11.17 -1.05
C ASN A 36 4.65 10.06 -2.00
N LYS A 37 3.71 9.24 -1.53
CA LYS A 37 2.98 8.31 -2.38
C LYS A 37 2.34 9.17 -3.46
N GLY A 38 2.81 9.03 -4.69
CA GLY A 38 2.29 9.78 -5.83
C GLY A 38 0.79 9.53 -5.98
N ASP A 39 0.08 10.51 -6.53
CA ASP A 39 -1.36 10.37 -6.74
C ASP A 39 -1.64 9.22 -7.75
N PRO A 40 -2.67 8.39 -7.51
CA PRO A 40 -3.02 7.33 -8.44
C PRO A 40 -3.55 7.92 -9.75
N CYS A 41 -3.20 7.31 -10.88
CA CYS A 41 -3.67 7.71 -12.20
C CYS A 41 -4.70 6.72 -12.74
N GLN A 42 -5.89 7.21 -13.06
CA GLN A 42 -6.98 6.41 -13.63
C GLN A 42 -6.61 5.78 -14.98
N GLU A 43 -5.92 6.52 -15.85
CA GLU A 43 -5.58 6.07 -17.20
C GLU A 43 -4.50 4.99 -17.23
N LYS A 44 -3.64 4.96 -16.22
CA LYS A 44 -2.50 4.03 -16.12
C LYS A 44 -2.77 2.83 -15.21
N SER A 45 -3.83 2.89 -14.42
CA SER A 45 -4.26 1.80 -13.54
C SER A 45 -5.22 0.88 -14.29
N PHE A 46 -5.09 -0.42 -14.11
CA PHE A 46 -5.90 -1.40 -14.83
C PHE A 46 -6.18 -2.66 -14.01
N LEU A 47 -7.22 -3.37 -14.40
CA LEU A 47 -7.61 -4.64 -13.80
C LEU A 47 -7.18 -5.80 -14.71
N LEU A 48 -6.71 -6.88 -14.08
CA LEU A 48 -6.44 -8.15 -14.72
C LEU A 48 -7.28 -9.22 -14.07
N VAL A 49 -7.82 -10.14 -14.86
CA VAL A 49 -8.59 -11.26 -14.34
C VAL A 49 -8.17 -12.55 -15.00
N PHE A 50 -7.99 -13.58 -14.18
CA PHE A 50 -7.59 -14.90 -14.62
C PHE A 50 -8.22 -15.99 -13.73
N PRO A 51 -8.91 -16.99 -14.30
CA PRO A 51 -9.35 -17.08 -15.70
C PRO A 51 -10.49 -16.09 -16.02
N ASN A 52 -10.71 -15.77 -17.30
CA ASN A 52 -11.86 -14.96 -17.74
C ASN A 52 -13.15 -15.78 -17.93
N GLN A 53 -13.05 -17.11 -17.91
CA GLN A 53 -14.15 -18.06 -17.96
C GLN A 53 -13.93 -19.12 -16.89
N VAL A 54 -14.88 -19.25 -15.97
CA VAL A 54 -14.75 -20.06 -14.76
C VAL A 54 -16.04 -20.83 -14.54
N LYS A 55 -15.97 -22.03 -13.95
CA LYS A 55 -17.19 -22.75 -13.61
C LYS A 55 -17.90 -22.11 -12.42
N VAL A 56 -19.21 -22.28 -12.35
CA VAL A 56 -19.96 -21.92 -11.14
C VAL A 56 -19.35 -22.63 -9.92
N GLY A 57 -19.08 -21.89 -8.85
CA GLY A 57 -18.42 -22.37 -7.64
C GLY A 57 -16.88 -22.39 -7.67
N GLU A 58 -16.25 -22.12 -8.82
CA GLU A 58 -14.79 -21.95 -8.92
C GLU A 58 -14.35 -20.50 -8.70
N LYS A 59 -13.06 -20.32 -8.41
CA LYS A 59 -12.45 -19.02 -8.07
C LYS A 59 -11.80 -18.38 -9.31
N ALA A 60 -12.17 -17.14 -9.61
CA ALA A 60 -11.45 -16.27 -10.51
C ALA A 60 -10.54 -15.33 -9.71
N THR A 61 -9.28 -15.18 -10.10
CA THR A 61 -8.36 -14.25 -9.47
C THR A 61 -8.41 -12.90 -10.19
N ILE A 62 -8.59 -11.83 -9.43
CA ILE A 62 -8.63 -10.45 -9.92
C ILE A 62 -7.44 -9.70 -9.32
N ASN A 63 -6.58 -9.18 -10.19
CA ASN A 63 -5.43 -8.38 -9.79
C ASN A 63 -5.65 -6.93 -10.24
N ALA A 64 -5.74 -6.02 -9.28
CA ALA A 64 -5.80 -4.60 -9.58
C ALA A 64 -4.40 -4.00 -9.55
N VAL A 65 -3.95 -3.46 -10.67
CA VAL A 65 -2.64 -2.82 -10.82
C VAL A 65 -2.84 -1.32 -10.75
N VAL A 66 -2.28 -0.70 -9.70
CA VAL A 66 -2.36 0.74 -9.46
C VAL A 66 -1.04 1.39 -9.81
N ARG A 67 -1.11 2.40 -10.68
CA ARG A 67 0.05 3.19 -11.10
C ARG A 67 -0.19 4.69 -10.93
N THR A 68 0.89 5.42 -10.75
CA THR A 68 0.90 6.89 -10.76
C THR A 68 0.89 7.42 -12.19
N CYS A 69 0.72 8.73 -12.36
CA CYS A 69 0.80 9.39 -13.67
C CYS A 69 2.19 9.23 -14.31
N ASP A 70 3.23 9.09 -13.49
CA ASP A 70 4.62 8.89 -13.91
C ASP A 70 4.95 7.42 -14.19
N GLU A 71 3.93 6.56 -14.30
CA GLU A 71 4.02 5.13 -14.55
C GLU A 71 4.73 4.31 -13.46
N THR A 72 4.98 4.90 -12.30
CA THR A 72 5.55 4.21 -11.14
C THR A 72 4.50 3.39 -10.41
N THR A 73 4.94 2.33 -9.73
CA THR A 73 4.05 1.50 -8.90
C THR A 73 3.66 2.26 -7.64
N LEU A 74 2.40 2.12 -7.22
CA LEU A 74 1.90 2.77 -6.02
C LEU A 74 1.60 1.72 -4.95
N PRO A 75 2.52 1.48 -4.00
CA PRO A 75 2.29 0.52 -2.91
C PRO A 75 1.38 1.08 -1.82
N GLU A 76 0.72 0.18 -1.09
CA GLU A 76 -0.19 0.47 0.02
C GLU A 76 -1.35 1.41 -0.34
N ALA A 77 -1.76 1.44 -1.61
CA ALA A 77 -2.99 2.08 -2.04
C ALA A 77 -4.17 1.14 -1.78
N GLN A 78 -5.23 1.64 -1.15
CA GLN A 78 -6.39 0.83 -0.85
C GLN A 78 -7.23 0.65 -2.11
N VAL A 79 -7.38 -0.58 -2.60
CA VAL A 79 -8.27 -0.89 -3.73
C VAL A 79 -9.49 -1.62 -3.22
N CYS A 80 -10.67 -1.14 -3.59
CA CYS A 80 -11.94 -1.79 -3.34
C CYS A 80 -12.58 -2.21 -4.66
N LEU A 81 -12.95 -3.48 -4.77
CA LEU A 81 -13.62 -4.03 -5.93
C LEU A 81 -15.11 -4.23 -5.66
N THR A 82 -15.90 -4.05 -6.70
CA THR A 82 -17.33 -4.37 -6.74
C THR A 82 -17.62 -5.21 -7.96
N SER A 83 -18.46 -6.24 -7.80
CA SER A 83 -18.94 -7.08 -8.89
C SER A 83 -20.46 -7.01 -8.99
N THR A 84 -21.00 -7.08 -10.21
CA THR A 84 -22.45 -7.21 -10.42
C THR A 84 -22.99 -8.60 -10.06
N LEU A 85 -22.10 -9.61 -10.05
CA LEU A 85 -22.45 -11.01 -9.84
C LEU A 85 -21.32 -11.72 -9.08
N GLY A 86 -21.70 -12.57 -8.12
CA GLY A 86 -20.77 -13.25 -7.22
C GLY A 86 -20.31 -12.42 -6.03
N THR A 87 -19.38 -12.97 -5.27
CA THR A 87 -18.76 -12.41 -4.06
C THR A 87 -17.26 -12.20 -4.28
N ILE A 88 -16.75 -11.04 -3.88
CA ILE A 88 -15.31 -10.74 -3.92
C ILE A 88 -14.72 -10.83 -2.52
N GLU A 89 -13.65 -11.61 -2.37
CA GLU A 89 -12.92 -11.78 -1.12
C GLU A 89 -11.41 -11.66 -1.33
N PRO A 90 -10.73 -10.72 -0.63
CA PRO A 90 -11.30 -9.60 0.14
C PRO A 90 -11.93 -8.55 -0.79
N ALA A 91 -13.00 -7.87 -0.37
CA ALA A 91 -13.60 -6.79 -1.17
C ALA A 91 -12.68 -5.57 -1.29
N CYS A 92 -11.90 -5.29 -0.24
CA CYS A 92 -10.94 -4.20 -0.18
C CYS A 92 -9.59 -4.72 0.29
N ALA A 93 -8.51 -4.45 -0.45
CA ALA A 93 -7.14 -4.81 -0.07
C ALA A 93 -6.14 -3.71 -0.47
N PRO A 94 -5.05 -3.54 0.29
CA PRO A 94 -3.97 -2.63 -0.07
C PRO A 94 -3.09 -3.24 -1.16
N THR A 95 -2.53 -2.40 -2.04
CA THR A 95 -1.54 -2.84 -3.01
C THR A 95 -0.21 -3.21 -2.37
N ASN A 96 0.47 -4.21 -2.93
CA ASN A 96 1.82 -4.62 -2.54
C ASN A 96 2.90 -3.67 -3.08
N GLU A 97 4.19 -3.98 -2.85
CA GLU A 97 5.34 -3.19 -3.33
C GLU A 97 5.34 -2.96 -4.86
N SER A 98 4.74 -3.89 -5.62
CA SER A 98 4.59 -3.78 -7.08
C SER A 98 3.34 -3.01 -7.51
N GLY A 99 2.57 -2.44 -6.58
CA GLY A 99 1.32 -1.75 -6.86
C GLY A 99 0.17 -2.67 -7.23
N ILE A 100 0.22 -3.95 -6.85
CA ILE A 100 -0.79 -4.96 -7.19
C ILE A 100 -1.61 -5.32 -5.95
N SER A 101 -2.93 -5.33 -6.09
CA SER A 101 -3.88 -5.83 -5.08
C SER A 101 -4.56 -7.10 -5.60
N ASP A 102 -4.46 -8.19 -4.86
CA ASP A 102 -5.00 -9.50 -5.24
C ASP A 102 -6.37 -9.73 -4.58
N HIS A 103 -7.32 -10.19 -5.38
CA HIS A 103 -8.69 -10.48 -4.95
C HIS A 103 -9.18 -11.77 -5.59
N ALA A 104 -10.10 -12.47 -4.94
CA ALA A 104 -10.78 -13.62 -5.51
C ALA A 104 -12.26 -13.31 -5.73
N LEU A 105 -12.81 -13.74 -6.86
CA LEU A 105 -14.22 -13.68 -7.18
C LEU A 105 -14.78 -15.09 -7.32
N THR A 106 -15.89 -15.36 -6.64
CA THR A 106 -16.65 -16.60 -6.70
C THR A 106 -18.10 -16.32 -7.02
N SER A 107 -18.76 -17.17 -7.79
CA SER A 107 -20.20 -17.06 -8.04
C SER A 107 -20.87 -18.42 -8.03
N ASP A 108 -22.04 -18.49 -7.42
CA ASP A 108 -22.94 -19.66 -7.42
C ASP A 108 -24.00 -19.59 -8.54
N VAL A 109 -23.96 -18.53 -9.36
CA VAL A 109 -24.91 -18.30 -10.45
C VAL A 109 -24.16 -18.13 -11.76
N GLU A 110 -24.69 -18.72 -12.82
CA GLU A 110 -24.21 -18.51 -14.19
C GLU A 110 -24.48 -17.08 -14.65
N GLY A 111 -23.53 -16.51 -15.39
CA GLY A 111 -23.67 -15.18 -15.95
C GLY A 111 -22.35 -14.45 -16.12
N ILE A 112 -22.46 -13.20 -16.55
CA ILE A 112 -21.29 -12.34 -16.75
C ILE A 112 -21.20 -11.39 -15.55
N ALA A 113 -20.14 -11.54 -14.77
CA ALA A 113 -19.79 -10.64 -13.69
C ALA A 113 -19.00 -9.45 -14.25
N GLN A 114 -19.54 -8.24 -14.14
CA GLN A 114 -18.82 -7.02 -14.45
C GLN A 114 -18.12 -6.52 -13.19
N ILE A 115 -16.81 -6.29 -13.28
CA ILE A 115 -15.98 -5.88 -12.16
C ILE A 115 -15.61 -4.41 -12.34
N SER A 116 -15.80 -3.65 -11.28
CA SER A 116 -15.34 -2.26 -11.16
C SER A 116 -14.44 -2.14 -9.93
N ALA A 117 -13.47 -1.24 -10.01
CA ALA A 117 -12.51 -1.02 -8.95
C ALA A 117 -12.38 0.46 -8.62
N ARG A 118 -12.19 0.75 -7.34
CA ARG A 118 -11.98 2.11 -6.83
C ARG A 118 -10.75 2.15 -5.93
N ILE A 119 -9.83 3.07 -6.23
CA ILE A 119 -8.59 3.32 -5.49
C ILE A 119 -8.83 4.44 -4.48
N ASN A 120 -8.43 4.22 -3.22
CA ASN A 120 -8.54 5.12 -2.09
C ASN A 120 -9.93 5.78 -1.96
N ASN A 121 -10.98 5.03 -2.33
CA ASN A 121 -12.36 5.48 -2.38
C ASN A 121 -12.62 6.78 -3.20
N THR A 122 -11.67 7.17 -4.06
CA THR A 122 -11.68 8.47 -4.74
C THR A 122 -11.58 8.32 -6.26
N ILE A 123 -10.80 7.35 -6.75
CA ILE A 123 -10.50 7.20 -8.18
C ILE A 123 -11.04 5.87 -8.68
N ASP A 124 -11.93 5.90 -9.68
CA ASP A 124 -12.45 4.70 -10.33
C ASP A 124 -11.48 4.22 -11.42
N ILE A 125 -11.25 2.92 -11.53
CA ILE A 125 -10.49 2.34 -12.65
C ILE A 125 -11.44 2.15 -13.83
N THR A 126 -11.20 2.87 -14.93
CA THR A 126 -12.11 2.88 -16.09
C THR A 126 -12.03 1.60 -16.93
N THR A 127 -10.99 0.78 -16.77
CA THR A 127 -10.82 -0.44 -17.57
C THR A 127 -11.87 -1.49 -17.14
N PRO A 128 -12.88 -1.78 -17.98
CA PRO A 128 -13.92 -2.72 -17.62
C PRO A 128 -13.35 -4.14 -17.76
N VAL A 129 -13.52 -4.96 -16.73
CA VAL A 129 -13.18 -6.39 -16.82
C VAL A 129 -14.41 -7.22 -16.48
N SER A 130 -14.54 -8.34 -17.17
CA SER A 130 -15.66 -9.25 -16.97
C SER A 130 -15.18 -10.70 -16.86
N VAL A 131 -15.91 -11.46 -16.05
CA VAL A 131 -15.74 -12.92 -15.90
C VAL A 131 -17.03 -13.59 -16.27
N GLN A 132 -16.94 -14.61 -17.11
CA GLN A 132 -18.09 -15.44 -17.43
C GLN A 132 -18.09 -16.69 -16.54
N PHE A 133 -19.19 -16.88 -15.81
CA PHE A 133 -19.46 -18.11 -15.07
C PHE A 133 -20.39 -19.00 -15.87
N SER A 134 -19.93 -20.22 -16.18
CA SER A 134 -20.72 -21.25 -16.89
C SER A 134 -20.79 -22.54 -16.07
N GLN A 135 -21.75 -23.41 -16.36
CA GLN A 135 -21.81 -24.77 -15.77
C GLN A 135 -20.68 -25.69 -16.27
#